data_AF-A0A5B9W143-F1
#
_entry.id   AF-A0A5B9W143-F1
#
_cell.length_a   1.000
_cell.length_b   1.000
_cell.length_c   1.000
_cell.angle_alpha   90.00
_cell.angle_beta   90.00
_cell.angle_gamma   90.00
#
_symmetry.space_group_name_H-M   'P 1'
#
loop_
_entity.id
_entity.type
_entity.pdbx_description
1 polymer ?
#
loop_
_entity_poly.entity_id
_entity_poly.type
_entity_poly.pdbx_seq_one_letter_code
_entity_poly.pdbx_strand_id
1 'polypeptide(L)'
;MADGWLALLMAERWSLLEAAAAHLALVAEAVALAAMVGLPAGIVAARRPTFGRIALGIANILQTIPSLALLGFLLILFRGQIGQPPALAALALYALLPIVKNTMVGLRGIDPGIREASLALGMTAWQRLALVDLPLAMPVIMGGLRVATVASVGMATIAAAIGARGLGGYIFRGVALSDTRLILLGSVPAALLALAFDAALGEVETRLDPGRPRRSRSRAIASALALAAAAAFAAWGLWRENRPTGGGARQATIVIGSKDGSEMIILGHMLAELVEARTDLRVDRRLNLGGTLVCYNGLRLGGLDAYVEYTGTALTTILKQPVERDPGLVLERVRAGTGRDEVACLDPLGFENTFAILMKRERAERLGIRRISDLRGHQRDLRAGFGPEFMNRPDGYRGLLQAYGLSFGQAPRELDRNLLYQAIVQGSLDVAAGDSTDGRIAAFDLVQLEDDRRYFPPYEAVPLARAKTLEEHAGLREALNALAGAIDAPAMRGLNRQVDEHRKRPEDVAHAFLVERGLIPSSGRTD
;
A
#
# COMPACT_ATOMS: atom_id res chain seq x y z
N MET A 1 -2.16 -21.49 -19.50
CA MET A 1 -1.77 -20.63 -18.35
C MET A 1 -0.46 -19.88 -18.57
N ALA A 2 0.55 -20.46 -19.25
CA ALA A 2 1.83 -19.79 -19.51
C ALA A 2 1.75 -18.63 -20.53
N ASP A 3 0.90 -18.75 -21.55
CA ASP A 3 0.85 -17.77 -22.66
C ASP A 3 0.37 -16.37 -22.22
N GLY A 4 -0.58 -16.30 -21.29
CA GLY A 4 -1.07 -15.03 -20.74
C GLY A 4 -0.11 -14.39 -19.71
N TRP A 5 0.78 -15.19 -19.12
CA TRP A 5 1.73 -14.74 -18.10
C TRP A 5 2.94 -14.06 -18.71
N LEU A 6 3.50 -14.65 -19.76
CA LEU A 6 4.59 -14.06 -20.53
C LEU A 6 4.16 -12.77 -21.22
N ALA A 7 2.93 -12.73 -21.75
CA ALA A 7 2.37 -11.52 -22.33
C ALA A 7 2.24 -10.39 -21.29
N LEU A 8 1.76 -10.69 -20.08
CA LEU A 8 1.69 -9.71 -18.99
C LEU A 8 3.08 -9.22 -18.57
N LEU A 9 4.04 -10.12 -18.42
CA LEU A 9 5.42 -9.77 -18.06
C LEU A 9 6.07 -8.89 -19.14
N MET A 10 5.82 -9.18 -20.42
CA MET A 10 6.29 -8.34 -21.51
C MET A 10 5.60 -6.97 -21.52
N ALA A 11 4.29 -6.90 -21.25
CA ALA A 11 3.55 -5.65 -21.18
C ALA A 11 4.03 -4.75 -20.01
N GLU A 12 4.32 -5.35 -18.84
CA GLU A 12 4.75 -4.65 -17.63
C GLU A 12 6.27 -4.57 -17.45
N ARG A 13 7.07 -4.95 -18.46
CA ARG A 13 8.52 -5.11 -18.28
C ARG A 13 9.23 -3.85 -17.77
N TRP A 14 8.79 -2.67 -18.21
CA TRP A 14 9.44 -1.40 -17.87
C TRP A 14 9.01 -0.90 -16.49
N SER A 15 7.70 -0.92 -16.23
CA SER A 15 7.10 -0.63 -14.92
C SER A 15 7.60 -1.60 -13.84
N LEU A 16 7.82 -2.86 -14.18
CA LEU A 16 8.39 -3.87 -13.27
C LEU A 16 9.86 -3.58 -12.95
N LEU A 17 10.68 -3.18 -13.93
CA LEU A 17 12.07 -2.79 -13.70
C LEU A 17 12.16 -1.54 -12.82
N GLU A 18 11.29 -0.55 -13.06
CA GLU A 18 11.20 0.64 -12.21
C GLU A 18 10.78 0.30 -10.78
N ALA A 19 9.77 -0.56 -10.62
CA ALA A 19 9.34 -1.03 -9.31
C ALA A 19 10.46 -1.82 -8.61
N ALA A 20 11.21 -2.66 -9.33
CA ALA A 20 12.35 -3.38 -8.77
C ALA A 20 13.47 -2.43 -8.33
N ALA A 21 13.77 -1.39 -9.12
CA ALA A 21 14.78 -0.39 -8.79
C ALA A 21 14.38 0.43 -7.55
N ALA A 22 13.13 0.89 -7.48
CA ALA A 22 12.61 1.63 -6.33
C ALA A 22 12.58 0.76 -5.07
N HIS A 23 12.16 -0.50 -5.20
CA HIS A 23 12.17 -1.45 -4.10
C HIS A 23 13.57 -1.69 -3.57
N LEU A 24 14.54 -1.84 -4.48
CA LEU A 24 15.93 -2.02 -4.12
C LEU A 24 16.53 -0.80 -3.43
N ALA A 25 16.26 0.39 -3.96
CA ALA A 25 16.72 1.65 -3.37
C ALA A 25 16.19 1.82 -1.94
N LEU A 26 14.90 1.60 -1.72
CA LEU A 26 14.27 1.68 -0.40
C LEU A 26 14.93 0.72 0.61
N VAL A 27 15.19 -0.53 0.20
CA VAL A 27 15.87 -1.52 1.05
C VAL A 27 17.31 -1.10 1.35
N ALA A 28 18.07 -0.67 0.33
CA ALA A 28 19.46 -0.27 0.49
C ALA A 28 19.60 0.94 1.41
N GLU A 29 18.75 1.97 1.24
CA GLU A 29 18.72 3.16 2.09
C GLU A 29 18.34 2.80 3.53
N ALA A 30 17.33 1.94 3.73
CA ALA A 30 16.90 1.55 5.07
C ALA A 30 17.98 0.77 5.82
N VAL A 31 18.63 -0.17 5.14
CA VAL A 31 19.72 -0.98 5.71
C VAL A 31 20.95 -0.10 5.97
N ALA A 32 21.27 0.84 5.09
CA ALA A 32 22.37 1.78 5.31
C ALA A 32 22.10 2.66 6.53
N LEU A 33 20.89 3.22 6.66
CA LEU A 33 20.47 4.00 7.83
C LEU A 33 20.53 3.18 9.11
N ALA A 34 20.02 1.94 9.07
CA ALA A 34 20.09 1.02 10.19
C ALA A 34 21.52 0.62 10.54
N ALA A 35 22.42 0.48 9.57
CA ALA A 35 23.84 0.18 9.81
C ALA A 35 24.58 1.36 10.44
N MET A 36 24.31 2.60 10.00
CA MET A 36 24.89 3.82 10.57
C MET A 36 24.56 3.98 12.06
N VAL A 37 23.39 3.55 12.49
CA VAL A 37 22.96 3.60 13.90
C VAL A 37 23.33 2.31 14.64
N GLY A 38 23.08 1.16 14.00
CA GLY A 38 23.16 -0.17 14.59
C GLY A 38 24.59 -0.65 14.82
N LEU A 39 25.54 -0.35 13.93
CA LEU A 39 26.94 -0.73 14.12
C LEU A 39 27.55 0.00 15.33
N PRO A 40 27.47 1.35 15.47
CA PRO A 40 27.94 2.03 16.67
C PRO A 40 27.22 1.55 17.94
N ALA A 41 25.89 1.41 17.90
CA ALA A 41 25.14 0.91 19.04
C ALA A 41 25.56 -0.51 19.45
N GLY A 42 25.82 -1.40 18.49
CA GLY A 42 26.34 -2.74 18.72
C GLY A 42 27.75 -2.76 19.32
N ILE A 43 28.65 -1.88 18.84
CA ILE A 43 30.00 -1.72 19.40
C ILE A 43 29.94 -1.24 20.85
N VAL A 44 29.10 -0.24 21.15
CA VAL A 44 28.91 0.26 22.52
C VAL A 44 28.27 -0.80 23.41
N ALA A 45 27.27 -1.52 22.90
CA ALA A 45 26.59 -2.63 23.60
C ALA A 45 27.56 -3.77 23.95
N ALA A 46 28.53 -4.07 23.07
CA ALA A 46 29.55 -5.07 23.35
C ALA A 46 30.42 -4.70 24.56
N ARG A 47 30.72 -3.40 24.71
CA ARG A 47 31.57 -2.86 25.80
C ARG A 47 30.82 -2.59 27.09
N ARG A 48 29.53 -2.23 27.02
CA ARG A 48 28.69 -1.85 28.17
C ARG A 48 27.49 -2.80 28.30
N PRO A 49 27.55 -3.81 29.20
CA PRO A 49 26.50 -4.83 29.32
C PRO A 49 25.10 -4.27 29.62
N THR A 50 25.00 -3.21 30.42
CA THR A 50 23.72 -2.57 30.75
C THR A 50 23.12 -1.86 29.54
N PHE A 51 23.92 -1.09 28.80
CA PHE A 51 23.47 -0.46 27.56
C PHE A 51 23.04 -1.52 26.53
N GLY A 52 23.79 -2.61 26.41
CA GLY A 52 23.43 -3.71 25.52
C GLY A 52 22.08 -4.35 25.85
N ARG A 53 21.77 -4.57 27.12
CA ARG A 53 20.45 -5.06 27.55
C ARG A 53 19.31 -4.10 27.15
N ILE A 54 19.51 -2.80 27.36
CA ILE A 54 18.50 -1.77 27.02
C ILE A 54 18.33 -1.67 25.50
N ALA A 55 19.42 -1.55 24.75
CA ALA A 55 19.39 -1.40 23.29
C ALA A 55 18.71 -2.61 22.61
N LEU A 56 19.03 -3.83 23.03
CA LEU A 56 18.37 -5.03 22.54
C LEU A 56 16.91 -5.10 22.99
N GLY A 57 16.59 -4.69 24.21
CA GLY A 57 15.21 -4.61 24.70
C GLY A 57 14.35 -3.71 23.81
N ILE A 58 14.82 -2.50 23.52
CA ILE A 58 14.16 -1.54 22.62
C ILE A 58 14.01 -2.14 21.22
N ALA A 59 15.09 -2.68 20.65
CA ALA A 59 15.08 -3.25 19.31
C ALA A 59 14.12 -4.46 19.19
N ASN A 60 14.03 -5.30 20.23
CA ASN A 60 13.07 -6.40 20.30
C ASN A 60 11.63 -5.88 20.36
N ILE A 61 11.35 -4.87 21.19
CA ILE A 61 10.00 -4.26 21.28
C ILE A 61 9.59 -3.73 19.91
N LEU A 62 10.47 -2.97 19.24
CA LEU A 62 10.19 -2.40 17.93
C LEU A 62 9.89 -3.47 16.87
N GLN A 63 10.67 -4.57 16.84
CA GLN A 63 10.44 -5.66 15.89
C GLN A 63 9.18 -6.48 16.21
N THR A 64 8.69 -6.45 17.44
CA THR A 64 7.48 -7.17 17.85
C THR A 64 6.19 -6.45 17.43
N ILE A 65 6.23 -5.13 17.20
CA ILE A 65 5.06 -4.37 16.72
C ILE A 65 4.72 -4.82 15.31
N PRO A 66 3.52 -5.35 15.01
CA PRO A 66 3.15 -5.78 13.66
C PRO A 66 3.48 -4.72 12.60
N SER A 67 4.13 -5.11 11.51
CA SER A 67 4.69 -4.17 10.52
C SER A 67 3.64 -3.21 9.95
N LEU A 68 2.43 -3.70 9.65
CA LEU A 68 1.33 -2.87 9.16
C LEU A 68 0.88 -1.83 10.21
N ALA A 69 0.84 -2.21 11.49
CA ALA A 69 0.50 -1.29 12.57
C ALA A 69 1.60 -0.24 12.80
N LEU A 70 2.88 -0.64 12.70
CA LEU A 70 4.00 0.29 12.76
C LEU A 70 3.93 1.31 11.61
N LEU A 71 3.63 0.87 10.39
CA LEU A 71 3.48 1.77 9.24
C LEU A 71 2.34 2.77 9.47
N GLY A 72 1.18 2.34 9.98
CA GLY A 72 0.08 3.23 10.34
C GLY A 72 0.45 4.25 11.43
N PHE A 73 1.20 3.83 12.44
CA PHE A 73 1.72 4.75 13.48
C PHE A 73 2.73 5.76 12.90
N LEU A 74 3.62 5.30 12.03
CA LEU A 74 4.62 6.17 11.40
C LEU A 74 3.99 7.17 10.44
N LEU A 75 2.88 6.85 9.78
CA LEU A 75 2.12 7.85 9.04
C LEU A 75 1.69 9.01 9.93
N ILE A 76 1.19 8.75 11.13
CA ILE A 76 0.81 9.80 12.08
C ILE A 76 2.04 10.59 12.54
N LEU A 77 3.13 9.90 12.90
CA LEU A 77 4.36 10.52 13.38
C LEU A 77 5.01 11.42 12.32
N PHE A 78 4.95 11.01 11.06
CA PHE A 78 5.46 11.77 9.90
C PHE A 78 4.43 12.76 9.34
N ARG A 79 3.46 13.21 10.16
CA ARG A 79 2.45 14.20 9.76
C ARG A 79 1.74 13.79 8.46
N GLY A 80 1.26 12.56 8.39
CA GLY A 80 0.50 12.03 7.25
C GLY A 80 1.26 11.93 5.93
N GLN A 81 2.59 12.09 5.94
CA GLN A 81 3.39 11.87 4.73
C GLN A 81 3.26 10.43 4.30
N ILE A 82 2.66 10.23 3.12
CA ILE A 82 2.51 8.92 2.49
C ILE A 82 3.80 8.58 1.71
N GLY A 83 4.10 7.30 1.55
CA GLY A 83 5.17 6.84 0.68
C GLY A 83 6.49 6.53 1.39
N GLN A 84 7.59 7.01 0.82
CA GLN A 84 8.95 6.56 1.16
C GLN A 84 9.40 6.91 2.60
N PRO A 85 9.18 8.12 3.16
CA PRO A 85 9.72 8.46 4.47
C PRO A 85 9.29 7.55 5.64
N PRO A 86 7.97 7.31 5.87
CA PRO A 86 7.54 6.39 6.94
C PRO A 86 7.94 4.94 6.65
N ALA A 87 7.98 4.53 5.38
CA ALA A 87 8.45 3.20 4.99
C ALA A 87 9.93 3.01 5.33
N LEU A 88 10.78 3.97 4.95
CA LEU A 88 12.20 3.97 5.25
C LEU A 88 12.46 3.88 6.76
N ALA A 89 11.71 4.65 7.56
CA ALA A 89 11.78 4.58 9.01
C ALA A 89 11.38 3.19 9.54
N ALA A 90 10.28 2.61 9.06
CA ALA A 90 9.83 1.27 9.48
C ALA A 90 10.89 0.20 9.19
N LEU A 91 11.41 0.18 7.96
CA LEU A 91 12.41 -0.78 7.52
C LEU A 91 13.71 -0.61 8.30
N ALA A 92 14.15 0.63 8.54
CA ALA A 92 15.34 0.90 9.32
C ALA A 92 15.19 0.40 10.76
N LEU A 93 14.05 0.69 11.42
CA LEU A 93 13.77 0.24 12.79
C LEU A 93 13.81 -1.29 12.92
N TYR A 94 13.25 -2.00 11.95
CA TYR A 94 13.27 -3.47 11.93
C TYR A 94 14.66 -4.06 11.65
N ALA A 95 15.46 -3.39 10.81
CA ALA A 95 16.82 -3.78 10.50
C ALA A 95 17.80 -3.54 11.68
N LEU A 96 17.48 -2.65 12.64
CA LEU A 96 18.34 -2.37 13.78
C LEU A 96 18.65 -3.60 14.62
N LEU A 97 17.65 -4.43 14.94
CA LEU A 97 17.83 -5.56 15.86
C LEU A 97 18.91 -6.54 15.37
N PRO A 98 18.82 -7.13 14.16
CA PRO A 98 19.83 -8.07 13.68
C PRO A 98 21.22 -7.43 13.58
N ILE A 99 21.33 -6.15 13.19
CA ILE A 99 22.62 -5.44 13.08
C ILE A 99 23.24 -5.24 14.47
N VAL A 100 22.50 -4.68 15.43
CA VAL A 100 22.98 -4.42 16.80
C VAL A 100 23.34 -5.74 17.49
N LYS A 101 22.45 -6.74 17.41
CA LYS A 101 22.63 -8.04 18.06
C LYS A 101 23.85 -8.76 17.54
N ASN A 102 24.01 -8.87 16.22
CA ASN A 102 25.15 -9.59 15.65
C ASN A 102 26.47 -8.84 15.81
N THR A 103 26.46 -7.50 15.77
CA THR A 103 27.66 -6.71 16.09
C THR A 103 28.11 -6.94 17.53
N MET A 104 27.17 -6.94 18.47
CA MET A 104 27.46 -7.20 19.86
C MET A 104 27.97 -8.64 20.09
N VAL A 105 27.30 -9.64 19.49
CA VAL A 105 27.67 -11.06 19.61
C VAL A 105 29.04 -11.31 18.97
N GLY A 106 29.29 -10.77 17.78
CA GLY A 106 30.57 -10.91 17.08
C GLY A 106 31.73 -10.36 17.89
N LEU A 107 31.58 -9.16 18.48
CA LEU A 107 32.62 -8.59 19.32
C LEU A 107 32.81 -9.36 20.62
N ARG A 108 31.73 -9.80 21.29
CA ARG A 108 31.82 -10.56 22.55
C ARG A 108 32.33 -11.98 22.38
N GLY A 109 32.15 -12.57 21.20
CA GLY A 109 32.61 -13.91 20.87
C GLY A 109 34.11 -14.02 20.61
N ILE A 110 34.85 -12.91 20.58
CA ILE A 110 36.31 -12.90 20.42
C ILE A 110 36.97 -13.51 21.65
N ASP A 111 37.90 -14.44 21.41
CA ASP A 111 38.68 -15.11 22.45
C ASP A 111 39.36 -14.10 23.41
N PRO A 112 39.22 -14.27 24.74
CA PRO A 112 39.84 -13.38 25.72
C PRO A 112 41.36 -13.28 25.60
N GLY A 113 42.04 -14.36 25.24
CA GLY A 113 43.50 -14.39 25.06
C GLY A 113 43.98 -13.52 23.91
N ILE A 114 43.19 -13.39 22.82
CA ILE A 114 43.49 -12.43 21.73
C ILE A 114 43.44 -10.99 22.26
N ARG A 115 42.48 -10.69 23.16
CA ARG A 115 42.35 -9.36 23.75
C ARG A 115 43.50 -9.06 24.71
N GLU A 116 43.90 -10.02 25.53
CA GLU A 116 45.06 -9.88 26.42
C GLU A 116 46.35 -9.68 25.62
N ALA A 117 46.55 -10.43 24.54
CA ALA A 117 47.70 -10.27 23.65
C ALA A 117 47.74 -8.86 23.01
N SER A 118 46.60 -8.34 22.56
CA SER A 118 46.53 -6.97 22.00
C SER A 118 46.86 -5.89 23.03
N LEU A 119 46.48 -6.09 24.31
CA LEU A 119 46.82 -5.19 25.41
C LEU A 119 48.31 -5.26 25.75
N ALA A 120 48.90 -6.47 25.75
CA ALA A 120 50.32 -6.67 25.99
C ALA A 120 51.21 -6.03 24.92
N LEU A 121 50.71 -5.94 23.67
CA LEU A 121 51.37 -5.21 22.58
C LEU A 121 51.19 -3.68 22.65
N GLY A 122 50.55 -3.16 23.71
CA GLY A 122 50.37 -1.72 23.93
C GLY A 122 49.32 -1.07 23.04
N MET A 123 48.41 -1.84 22.42
CA MET A 123 47.37 -1.27 21.57
C MET A 123 46.36 -0.45 22.37
N THR A 124 46.03 0.75 21.87
CA THR A 124 44.91 1.55 22.39
C THR A 124 43.58 0.87 22.10
N ALA A 125 42.52 1.26 22.82
CA ALA A 125 41.16 0.73 22.60
C ALA A 125 40.63 0.96 21.17
N TRP A 126 41.09 2.01 20.48
CA TRP A 126 40.75 2.28 19.08
C TRP A 126 41.57 1.44 18.11
N GLN A 127 42.88 1.29 18.35
CA GLN A 127 43.73 0.40 17.55
C GLN A 127 43.27 -1.05 17.66
N ARG A 128 43.00 -1.54 18.88
CA ARG A 128 42.43 -2.87 19.09
C ARG A 128 41.10 -3.03 18.38
N LEU A 129 40.20 -2.04 18.48
CA LEU A 129 38.90 -2.11 17.81
C LEU A 129 39.04 -2.21 16.29
N ALA A 130 39.84 -1.32 15.69
CA ALA A 130 39.95 -1.22 14.24
C ALA A 130 40.78 -2.35 13.61
N LEU A 131 41.86 -2.80 14.28
CA LEU A 131 42.83 -3.74 13.72
C LEU A 131 42.61 -5.19 14.16
N VAL A 132 41.91 -5.42 15.29
CA VAL A 132 41.73 -6.76 15.86
C VAL A 132 40.24 -7.08 16.00
N ASP A 133 39.50 -6.32 16.81
CA ASP A 133 38.14 -6.69 17.19
C ASP A 133 37.18 -6.66 15.98
N LEU A 134 37.19 -5.57 15.18
CA LEU A 134 36.30 -5.45 14.01
C LEU A 134 36.61 -6.48 12.91
N PRO A 135 37.88 -6.70 12.49
CA PRO A 135 38.19 -7.74 11.51
C PRO A 135 37.74 -9.14 11.94
N LEU A 136 37.94 -9.51 13.21
CA LEU A 136 37.54 -10.82 13.74
C LEU A 136 36.01 -10.94 13.90
N ALA A 137 35.32 -9.86 14.27
CA ALA A 137 33.87 -9.84 14.41
C ALA A 137 33.13 -9.69 13.07
N MET A 138 33.83 -9.31 12.00
CA MET A 138 33.24 -8.96 10.71
C MET A 138 32.34 -10.03 10.11
N PRO A 139 32.66 -11.35 10.14
CA PRO A 139 31.78 -12.38 9.61
C PRO A 139 30.41 -12.36 10.30
N VAL A 140 30.40 -12.24 11.63
CA VAL A 140 29.16 -12.18 12.41
C VAL A 140 28.40 -10.88 12.14
N ILE A 141 29.10 -9.74 12.08
CA ILE A 141 28.50 -8.44 11.72
C ILE A 141 27.81 -8.52 10.35
N MET A 142 28.48 -9.13 9.36
CA MET A 142 27.93 -9.33 8.03
C MET A 142 26.73 -10.29 8.02
N GLY A 143 26.75 -11.33 8.84
CA GLY A 143 25.58 -12.18 9.07
C GLY A 143 24.38 -11.36 9.58
N GLY A 144 24.62 -10.39 10.47
CA GLY A 144 23.59 -9.44 10.91
C GLY A 144 23.05 -8.55 9.80
N LEU A 145 23.94 -8.00 8.97
CA LEU A 145 23.56 -7.15 7.84
C LEU A 145 22.79 -7.93 6.76
N ARG A 146 23.17 -9.19 6.54
CA ARG A 146 22.49 -10.14 5.65
C ARG A 146 21.06 -10.42 6.13
N VAL A 147 20.90 -10.79 7.40
CA VAL A 147 19.57 -11.03 8.00
C VAL A 147 18.70 -9.76 7.93
N ALA A 148 19.28 -8.59 8.25
CA ALA A 148 18.59 -7.30 8.11
C ALA A 148 18.11 -7.07 6.68
N THR A 149 18.99 -7.25 5.70
CA THR A 149 18.68 -6.99 4.28
C THR A 149 17.55 -7.89 3.79
N VAL A 150 17.63 -9.20 4.05
CA VAL A 150 16.59 -10.15 3.62
C VAL A 150 15.25 -9.85 4.28
N ALA A 151 15.24 -9.53 5.58
CA ALA A 151 14.02 -9.13 6.29
C ALA A 151 13.45 -7.81 5.73
N SER A 152 14.31 -6.84 5.41
CA SER A 152 13.92 -5.56 4.81
C SER A 152 13.32 -5.73 3.41
N VAL A 153 13.82 -6.64 2.56
CA VAL A 153 13.20 -6.95 1.26
C VAL A 153 11.77 -7.46 1.45
N GLY A 154 11.55 -8.39 2.39
CA GLY A 154 10.21 -8.86 2.71
C GLY A 154 9.29 -7.77 3.28
N MET A 155 9.81 -6.90 4.15
CA MET A 155 9.03 -5.80 4.71
C MET A 155 8.70 -4.71 3.67
N ALA A 156 9.61 -4.43 2.74
CA ALA A 156 9.42 -3.46 1.68
C ALA A 156 8.18 -3.74 0.82
N THR A 157 7.75 -5.01 0.72
CA THR A 157 6.53 -5.34 -0.02
C THR A 157 5.27 -4.86 0.72
N ILE A 158 5.28 -4.88 2.06
CA ILE A 158 4.16 -4.41 2.90
C ILE A 158 4.09 -2.88 2.90
N ALA A 159 5.22 -2.19 2.77
CA ALA A 159 5.27 -0.73 2.73
C ALA A 159 4.45 -0.10 1.57
N ALA A 160 4.15 -0.87 0.52
CA ALA A 160 3.25 -0.43 -0.54
C ALA A 160 1.83 -0.09 -0.05
N ALA A 161 1.39 -0.67 1.07
CA ALA A 161 0.12 -0.34 1.71
C ALA A 161 -0.01 1.13 2.11
N ILE A 162 1.13 1.80 2.34
CA ILE A 162 1.18 3.23 2.66
C ILE A 162 1.78 4.04 1.50
N GLY A 163 1.66 3.54 0.27
CA GLY A 163 2.09 4.23 -0.95
C GLY A 163 3.59 4.21 -1.20
N ALA A 164 4.37 3.38 -0.50
CA ALA A 164 5.79 3.25 -0.83
C ALA A 164 5.95 2.57 -2.20
N ARG A 165 6.81 3.13 -3.04
CA ARG A 165 7.11 2.59 -4.36
C ARG A 165 7.84 1.26 -4.24
N GLY A 166 7.55 0.33 -5.15
CA GLY A 166 8.27 -0.93 -5.26
C GLY A 166 7.40 -2.10 -5.71
N LEU A 167 7.98 -3.30 -5.66
CA LEU A 167 7.33 -4.55 -6.07
C LEU A 167 6.05 -4.88 -5.26
N GLY A 168 5.94 -4.35 -4.04
CA GLY A 168 4.74 -4.49 -3.21
C GLY A 168 3.47 -3.94 -3.85
N GLY A 169 3.58 -2.91 -4.71
CA GLY A 169 2.42 -2.33 -5.41
C GLY A 169 1.68 -3.36 -6.27
N TYR A 170 2.41 -4.25 -6.96
CA TYR A 170 1.82 -5.35 -7.73
C TYR A 170 1.13 -6.38 -6.84
N ILE A 171 1.70 -6.67 -5.67
CA ILE A 171 1.12 -7.62 -4.71
C ILE A 171 -0.21 -7.09 -4.20
N PHE A 172 -0.24 -5.86 -3.69
CA PHE A 172 -1.48 -5.26 -3.17
C PHE A 172 -2.53 -5.05 -4.26
N ARG A 173 -2.12 -4.62 -5.46
CA ARG A 173 -3.02 -4.53 -6.61
C ARG A 173 -3.58 -5.90 -7.00
N GLY A 174 -2.73 -6.92 -7.08
CA GLY A 174 -3.16 -8.29 -7.38
C GLY A 174 -4.10 -8.87 -6.32
N VAL A 175 -3.87 -8.59 -5.04
CA VAL A 175 -4.77 -8.98 -3.94
C VAL A 175 -6.11 -8.27 -4.08
N ALA A 176 -6.11 -6.94 -4.29
CA ALA A 176 -7.32 -6.15 -4.46
C ALA A 176 -8.15 -6.66 -5.65
N LEU A 177 -7.48 -6.95 -6.77
CA LEU A 177 -8.12 -7.43 -8.00
C LEU A 177 -8.43 -8.94 -7.97
N SER A 178 -7.97 -9.72 -6.99
CA SER A 178 -7.95 -11.19 -7.10
C SER A 178 -7.29 -11.68 -8.41
N ASP A 179 -6.22 -11.04 -8.83
CA ASP A 179 -5.40 -11.50 -9.95
C ASP A 179 -4.12 -12.15 -9.44
N THR A 180 -4.13 -13.48 -9.36
CA THR A 180 -2.95 -14.28 -8.96
C THR A 180 -1.73 -13.97 -9.81
N ARG A 181 -1.93 -13.53 -11.07
CA ARG A 181 -0.82 -13.20 -11.97
C ARG A 181 -0.09 -11.94 -11.48
N LEU A 182 -0.83 -10.90 -11.11
CA LEU A 182 -0.24 -9.69 -10.54
C LEU A 182 0.40 -9.94 -9.17
N ILE A 183 -0.22 -10.79 -8.33
CA ILE A 183 0.36 -11.17 -7.03
C ILE A 183 1.75 -11.78 -7.22
N LEU A 184 1.85 -12.76 -8.13
CA LEU A 184 3.10 -13.44 -8.44
C LEU A 184 4.08 -12.52 -9.20
N LEU A 185 3.61 -11.56 -9.99
CA LEU A 185 4.45 -10.58 -10.71
C LEU A 185 5.18 -9.66 -9.73
N GLY A 186 4.59 -9.39 -8.56
CA GLY A 186 5.28 -8.71 -7.46
C GLY A 186 6.09 -9.65 -6.57
N SER A 187 5.53 -10.80 -6.18
CA SER A 187 6.13 -11.66 -5.16
C SER A 187 7.30 -12.51 -5.65
N VAL A 188 7.27 -13.01 -6.90
CA VAL A 188 8.37 -13.82 -7.46
C VAL A 188 9.63 -12.97 -7.64
N PRO A 189 9.59 -11.78 -8.26
CA PRO A 189 10.78 -10.92 -8.34
C PRO A 189 11.28 -10.49 -6.96
N ALA A 190 10.39 -10.20 -6.01
CA ALA A 190 10.81 -9.85 -4.64
C ALA A 190 11.52 -11.01 -3.93
N ALA A 191 11.01 -12.24 -4.07
CA ALA A 191 11.64 -13.45 -3.52
C ALA A 191 13.00 -13.74 -4.19
N LEU A 192 13.08 -13.62 -5.51
CA LEU A 192 14.33 -13.76 -6.25
C LEU A 192 15.36 -12.70 -5.83
N LEU A 193 14.92 -11.46 -5.62
CA LEU A 193 15.76 -10.39 -5.11
C LEU A 193 16.30 -10.71 -3.71
N ALA A 194 15.44 -11.18 -2.80
CA ALA A 194 15.85 -11.60 -1.46
C ALA A 194 16.89 -12.73 -1.49
N LEU A 195 16.67 -13.77 -2.31
CA LEU A 195 17.61 -14.88 -2.49
C LEU A 195 18.94 -14.41 -3.10
N ALA A 196 18.89 -13.50 -4.08
CA ALA A 196 20.08 -12.93 -4.69
C ALA A 196 20.91 -12.13 -3.67
N PHE A 197 20.28 -11.32 -2.82
CA PHE A 197 20.97 -10.61 -1.74
C PHE A 197 21.53 -11.55 -0.70
N ASP A 198 20.75 -12.54 -0.28
CA ASP A 198 21.19 -13.54 0.69
C ASP A 198 22.44 -14.28 0.22
N ALA A 199 22.44 -14.72 -1.04
CA ALA A 199 23.58 -15.39 -1.66
C ALA A 199 24.79 -14.45 -1.83
N ALA A 200 24.58 -13.22 -2.31
CA ALA A 200 25.65 -12.26 -2.55
C ALA A 200 26.32 -11.83 -1.24
N LEU A 201 25.54 -11.49 -0.21
CA LEU A 201 26.05 -11.10 1.11
C LEU A 201 26.63 -12.29 1.86
N GLY A 202 26.06 -13.49 1.71
CA GLY A 202 26.60 -14.72 2.30
C GLY A 202 27.98 -15.08 1.74
N GLU A 203 28.22 -14.86 0.44
CA GLU A 203 29.55 -15.09 -0.12
C GLU A 203 30.56 -14.02 0.37
N VAL A 204 30.13 -12.76 0.60
CA VAL A 204 30.97 -11.73 1.25
C VAL A 204 31.31 -12.13 2.70
N GLU A 205 30.31 -12.57 3.46
CA GLU A 205 30.45 -13.08 4.84
C GLU A 205 31.52 -14.18 4.91
N THR A 206 31.44 -15.20 4.04
CA THR A 206 32.39 -16.33 4.05
C THR A 206 33.84 -15.95 3.71
N ARG A 207 34.07 -14.79 3.09
CA ARG A 207 35.43 -14.31 2.77
C ARG A 207 36.05 -13.48 3.86
N LEU A 208 35.20 -12.82 4.64
CA LEU A 208 35.65 -12.06 5.79
C LEU A 208 35.97 -13.00 6.95
N ASP A 209 35.53 -14.26 6.88
CA ASP A 209 35.89 -15.33 7.81
C ASP A 209 37.37 -15.72 7.67
N PRO A 210 38.24 -15.35 8.63
CA PRO A 210 39.67 -15.64 8.57
C PRO A 210 39.98 -17.15 8.69
N GLY A 211 39.04 -17.95 9.20
CA GLY A 211 39.21 -19.38 9.48
C GLY A 211 38.85 -20.30 8.31
N ARG A 212 38.29 -19.78 7.21
CA ARG A 212 37.90 -20.60 6.06
C ARG A 212 38.91 -20.53 4.90
N PRO A 213 39.16 -21.66 4.21
CA PRO A 213 40.02 -21.66 3.03
C PRO A 213 39.44 -20.76 1.93
N ARG A 214 40.30 -19.92 1.34
CA ARG A 214 39.93 -18.98 0.27
C ARG A 214 39.29 -19.74 -0.90
N ARG A 215 37.98 -19.53 -1.11
CA ARG A 215 37.25 -19.98 -2.32
C ARG A 215 37.82 -19.33 -3.60
N SER A 216 37.51 -19.93 -4.76
CA SER A 216 37.94 -19.46 -6.09
C SER A 216 37.74 -17.96 -6.31
N ARG A 217 38.78 -17.29 -6.82
CA ARG A 217 38.78 -15.86 -7.22
C ARG A 217 37.64 -15.51 -8.20
N SER A 218 37.17 -16.45 -9.03
CA SER A 218 36.12 -16.18 -10.03
C SER A 218 34.75 -15.92 -9.40
N ARG A 219 34.38 -16.67 -8.34
CA ARG A 219 33.17 -16.38 -7.55
C ARG A 219 33.29 -15.05 -6.82
N ALA A 220 34.52 -14.58 -6.58
CA ALA A 220 34.78 -13.31 -5.93
C ALA A 220 34.51 -12.07 -6.73
N ILE A 221 34.99 -12.10 -7.94
CA ILE A 221 34.69 -11.06 -8.90
C ILE A 221 33.18 -11.07 -9.20
N ALA A 222 32.56 -12.24 -9.34
CA ALA A 222 31.12 -12.36 -9.61
C ALA A 222 30.23 -11.72 -8.52
N SER A 223 30.44 -12.03 -7.23
CA SER A 223 29.62 -11.45 -6.16
C SER A 223 29.83 -9.94 -6.00
N ALA A 224 31.08 -9.47 -6.15
CA ALA A 224 31.38 -8.04 -6.08
C ALA A 224 30.73 -7.28 -7.24
N LEU A 225 30.80 -7.82 -8.45
CA LEU A 225 30.12 -7.26 -9.62
C LEU A 225 28.59 -7.28 -9.46
N ALA A 226 28.01 -8.35 -8.89
CA ALA A 226 26.57 -8.42 -8.66
C ALA A 226 26.09 -7.36 -7.66
N LEU A 227 26.82 -7.15 -6.55
CA LEU A 227 26.49 -6.10 -5.59
C LEU A 227 26.69 -4.70 -6.17
N ALA A 228 27.77 -4.48 -6.93
CA ALA A 228 28.00 -3.21 -7.61
C ALA A 228 26.92 -2.92 -8.66
N ALA A 229 26.48 -3.93 -9.42
CA ALA A 229 25.39 -3.81 -10.38
C ALA A 229 24.06 -3.49 -9.68
N ALA A 230 23.76 -4.16 -8.55
CA ALA A 230 22.59 -3.86 -7.75
C ALA A 230 22.62 -2.42 -7.20
N ALA A 231 23.76 -1.99 -6.65
CA ALA A 231 23.93 -0.61 -6.18
C ALA A 231 23.78 0.41 -7.31
N ALA A 232 24.35 0.14 -8.49
CA ALA A 232 24.20 0.98 -9.67
C ALA A 232 22.73 1.01 -10.16
N PHE A 233 22.02 -0.11 -10.08
CA PHE A 233 20.60 -0.20 -10.45
C PHE A 233 19.70 0.58 -9.48
N ALA A 234 19.96 0.49 -8.17
CA ALA A 234 19.30 1.32 -7.16
C ALA A 234 19.59 2.80 -7.40
N ALA A 235 20.86 3.16 -7.60
CA ALA A 235 21.28 4.52 -7.89
C ALA A 235 20.66 5.05 -9.19
N TRP A 236 20.51 4.20 -10.21
CA TRP A 236 19.79 4.53 -11.44
C TRP A 236 18.30 4.82 -11.16
N GLY A 237 17.64 4.01 -10.33
CA GLY A 237 16.26 4.26 -9.89
C GLY A 237 16.12 5.62 -9.21
N LEU A 238 16.97 5.89 -8.22
CA LEU A 238 17.01 7.16 -7.49
C LEU A 238 17.34 8.36 -8.38
N TRP A 239 18.31 8.21 -9.28
CA TRP A 239 18.71 9.26 -10.20
C TRP A 239 17.63 9.54 -11.25
N ARG A 240 16.92 8.51 -11.73
CA ARG A 240 15.79 8.69 -12.65
C ARG A 240 14.62 9.41 -11.96
N GLU A 241 14.38 9.12 -10.69
CA GLU A 241 13.35 9.78 -9.89
C GLU A 241 13.73 11.24 -9.58
N ASN A 242 14.99 11.51 -9.26
CA ASN A 242 15.50 12.86 -8.98
C ASN A 242 16.09 13.57 -10.21
N ARG A 243 15.84 13.07 -11.42
CA ARG A 243 16.40 13.68 -12.63
C ARG A 243 15.85 15.09 -12.78
N PRO A 244 16.70 16.13 -12.77
CA PRO A 244 16.24 17.46 -13.16
C PRO A 244 15.85 17.38 -14.63
N THR A 245 14.54 17.40 -14.92
CA THR A 245 14.06 17.59 -16.29
C THR A 245 14.65 18.90 -16.78
N GLY A 246 15.48 18.84 -17.83
CA GLY A 246 16.32 19.95 -18.25
C GLY A 246 15.55 21.26 -18.46
N GLY A 247 16.16 22.36 -18.00
CA GLY A 247 16.03 23.73 -18.55
C GLY A 247 14.67 24.44 -18.61
N GLY A 248 13.54 23.78 -18.33
CA GLY A 248 12.23 24.41 -18.20
C GLY A 248 11.91 24.72 -16.74
N ALA A 249 11.07 25.74 -16.48
CA ALA A 249 10.55 26.03 -15.14
C ALA A 249 10.13 24.73 -14.44
N ARG A 250 10.58 24.52 -13.20
CA ARG A 250 10.32 23.29 -12.43
C ARG A 250 8.81 23.11 -12.31
N GLN A 251 8.25 22.27 -13.17
CA GLN A 251 6.82 22.03 -13.28
C GLN A 251 6.31 21.57 -11.92
N ALA A 252 5.39 22.33 -11.31
CA ALA A 252 4.89 22.01 -9.99
C ALA A 252 4.23 20.62 -10.01
N THR A 253 4.52 19.81 -9.00
CA THR A 253 4.01 18.44 -8.91
C THR A 253 3.00 18.38 -7.78
N ILE A 254 1.81 17.88 -8.07
CA ILE A 254 0.79 17.58 -7.05
C ILE A 254 0.67 16.07 -6.87
N VAL A 255 0.13 15.64 -5.74
CA VAL A 255 -0.03 14.24 -5.39
C VAL A 255 -1.51 13.85 -5.45
N ILE A 256 -1.87 12.96 -6.38
CA ILE A 256 -3.24 12.43 -6.46
C ILE A 256 -3.25 11.00 -5.93
N GLY A 257 -4.14 10.77 -4.96
CA GLY A 257 -4.29 9.48 -4.30
C GLY A 257 -5.55 8.72 -4.71
N SER A 258 -5.64 7.47 -4.28
CA SER A 258 -6.90 6.74 -4.27
C SER A 258 -6.98 5.78 -3.09
N LYS A 259 -8.23 5.49 -2.68
CA LYS A 259 -8.52 4.30 -1.87
C LYS A 259 -8.21 3.02 -2.65
N ASP A 260 -8.27 1.89 -1.96
CA ASP A 260 -8.17 0.58 -2.57
C ASP A 260 -9.40 0.20 -3.40
N GLY A 261 -9.21 -0.77 -4.30
CA GLY A 261 -10.25 -1.25 -5.21
C GLY A 261 -10.24 -0.57 -6.59
N SER A 262 -10.72 -1.32 -7.59
CA SER A 262 -10.65 -0.97 -9.00
C SER A 262 -11.29 0.37 -9.33
N GLU A 263 -12.49 0.61 -8.82
CA GLU A 263 -13.21 1.87 -9.01
C GLU A 263 -12.36 3.07 -8.57
N MET A 264 -11.83 3.02 -7.36
CA MET A 264 -11.05 4.12 -6.78
C MET A 264 -9.75 4.36 -7.55
N ILE A 265 -9.08 3.28 -7.98
CA ILE A 265 -7.85 3.38 -8.77
C ILE A 265 -8.13 3.98 -10.16
N ILE A 266 -9.22 3.56 -10.83
CA ILE A 266 -9.66 4.13 -12.12
C ILE A 266 -9.90 5.64 -11.96
N LEU A 267 -10.68 6.05 -10.95
CA LEU A 267 -10.99 7.46 -10.70
C LEU A 267 -9.73 8.28 -10.37
N GLY A 268 -8.79 7.71 -9.61
CA GLY A 268 -7.50 8.35 -9.33
C GLY A 268 -6.66 8.58 -10.60
N HIS A 269 -6.64 7.62 -11.53
CA HIS A 269 -6.03 7.81 -12.84
C HIS A 269 -6.74 8.90 -13.66
N MET A 270 -8.07 8.92 -13.65
CA MET A 270 -8.84 9.93 -14.39
C MET A 270 -8.54 11.35 -13.89
N LEU A 271 -8.54 11.57 -12.57
CA LEU A 271 -8.16 12.87 -12.00
C LEU A 271 -6.75 13.28 -12.39
N ALA A 272 -5.79 12.34 -12.33
CA ALA A 272 -4.39 12.61 -12.69
C ALA A 272 -4.23 13.02 -14.16
N GLU A 273 -4.83 12.28 -15.08
CA GLU A 273 -4.74 12.60 -16.51
C GLU A 273 -5.45 13.91 -16.87
N LEU A 274 -6.56 14.24 -16.19
CA LEU A 274 -7.24 15.52 -16.40
C LEU A 274 -6.40 16.71 -15.95
N VAL A 275 -5.75 16.58 -14.79
CA VAL A 275 -4.83 17.61 -14.31
C VAL A 275 -3.67 17.79 -15.29
N GLU A 276 -3.03 16.70 -15.72
CA GLU A 276 -1.91 16.76 -16.67
C GLU A 276 -2.32 17.27 -18.05
N ALA A 277 -3.55 17.02 -18.50
CA ALA A 277 -4.05 17.47 -19.79
C ALA A 277 -4.52 18.93 -19.81
N ARG A 278 -4.92 19.48 -18.65
CA ARG A 278 -5.57 20.80 -18.55
C ARG A 278 -4.74 21.84 -17.79
N THR A 279 -3.63 21.44 -17.20
CA THR A 279 -2.74 22.32 -16.44
C THR A 279 -1.29 22.02 -16.79
N ASP A 280 -0.40 22.95 -16.45
CA ASP A 280 1.03 22.71 -16.49
C ASP A 280 1.52 21.96 -15.25
N LEU A 281 0.70 21.13 -14.57
CA LEU A 281 1.14 20.37 -13.40
C LEU A 281 1.58 18.95 -13.79
N ARG A 282 2.54 18.42 -13.02
CA ARG A 282 2.82 16.97 -13.00
C ARG A 282 2.04 16.32 -11.87
N VAL A 283 1.66 15.05 -12.05
CA VAL A 283 0.95 14.31 -10.99
C VAL A 283 1.76 13.11 -10.51
N ASP A 284 2.13 13.13 -9.23
CA ASP A 284 2.57 11.95 -8.48
C ASP A 284 1.34 11.12 -8.08
N ARG A 285 1.18 9.94 -8.70
CA ARG A 285 0.02 9.06 -8.51
C ARG A 285 0.29 8.09 -7.36
N ARG A 286 -0.37 8.31 -6.21
CA ARG A 286 -0.30 7.44 -5.02
C ARG A 286 -1.59 6.66 -4.86
N LEU A 287 -1.79 5.69 -5.75
CA LEU A 287 -3.03 4.94 -5.83
C LEU A 287 -3.01 3.72 -4.91
N ASN A 288 -4.19 3.21 -4.57
CA ASN A 288 -4.38 2.01 -3.77
C ASN A 288 -3.78 2.09 -2.35
N LEU A 289 -4.04 3.20 -1.65
CA LEU A 289 -3.51 3.51 -0.31
C LEU A 289 -4.27 2.84 0.86
N GLY A 290 -5.21 1.95 0.55
CA GLY A 290 -6.14 1.37 1.52
C GLY A 290 -7.38 2.23 1.74
N GLY A 291 -7.94 2.22 2.95
CA GLY A 291 -9.26 2.78 3.22
C GLY A 291 -9.31 4.31 3.42
N THR A 292 -10.53 4.80 3.61
CA THR A 292 -10.94 6.21 3.81
C THR A 292 -10.01 7.02 4.71
N LEU A 293 -9.68 6.51 5.91
CA LEU A 293 -8.91 7.28 6.89
C LEU A 293 -7.45 7.49 6.49
N VAL A 294 -6.86 6.59 5.68
CA VAL A 294 -5.49 6.78 5.19
C VAL A 294 -5.47 7.93 4.18
N CYS A 295 -6.40 7.92 3.22
CA CYS A 295 -6.50 8.97 2.20
C CYS A 295 -6.86 10.33 2.81
N TYR A 296 -7.86 10.39 3.68
CA TYR A 296 -8.28 11.67 4.26
C TYR A 296 -7.22 12.29 5.17
N ASN A 297 -6.55 11.50 6.01
CA ASN A 297 -5.45 12.03 6.83
C ASN A 297 -4.25 12.43 5.97
N GLY A 298 -3.96 11.68 4.90
CA GLY A 298 -2.97 12.09 3.90
C GLY A 298 -3.30 13.43 3.28
N LEU A 299 -4.56 13.65 2.88
CA LEU A 299 -5.03 14.92 2.33
C LEU A 299 -4.90 16.07 3.34
N ARG A 300 -5.42 15.90 4.56
CA ARG A 300 -5.43 16.94 5.60
C ARG A 300 -4.01 17.34 6.03
N LEU A 301 -3.08 16.40 6.04
CA LEU A 301 -1.70 16.64 6.49
C LEU A 301 -0.74 16.97 5.33
N GLY A 302 -1.24 17.09 4.10
CA GLY A 302 -0.46 17.48 2.92
C GLY A 302 0.37 16.37 2.28
N GLY A 303 0.11 15.11 2.62
CA GLY A 303 0.65 13.93 1.93
C GLY A 303 -0.08 13.56 0.64
N LEU A 304 -1.30 14.08 0.44
CA LEU A 304 -2.08 14.08 -0.80
C LEU A 304 -2.61 15.49 -1.08
N ASP A 305 -2.86 15.79 -2.35
CA ASP A 305 -3.48 17.04 -2.80
C ASP A 305 -4.92 16.85 -3.26
N ALA A 306 -5.25 15.70 -3.82
CA ALA A 306 -6.61 15.32 -4.17
C ALA A 306 -6.82 13.79 -4.19
N TYR A 307 -8.05 13.36 -3.94
CA TYR A 307 -8.52 12.00 -4.19
C TYR A 307 -10.06 11.98 -4.30
N VAL A 308 -10.67 10.87 -4.71
CA VAL A 308 -12.14 10.71 -4.71
C VAL A 308 -12.61 10.06 -3.40
N GLU A 309 -13.68 10.60 -2.82
CA GLU A 309 -14.37 10.05 -1.65
C GLU A 309 -15.88 9.94 -1.91
N TYR A 310 -16.59 9.17 -1.10
CA TYR A 310 -18.05 9.10 -1.12
C TYR A 310 -18.65 9.94 0.00
N THR A 311 -19.67 10.73 -0.33
CA THR A 311 -20.31 11.67 0.60
C THR A 311 -20.84 11.00 1.88
N GLY A 312 -21.54 9.87 1.78
CA GLY A 312 -22.00 9.09 2.95
C GLY A 312 -20.86 8.63 3.86
N THR A 313 -19.72 8.20 3.29
CA THR A 313 -18.54 7.81 4.05
C THR A 313 -17.84 9.01 4.69
N ALA A 314 -17.74 10.13 3.98
CA ALA A 314 -17.23 11.36 4.57
C ALA A 314 -18.09 11.84 5.75
N LEU A 315 -19.41 11.76 5.65
CA LEU A 315 -20.31 12.15 6.73
C LEU A 315 -20.15 11.27 7.98
N THR A 316 -20.21 9.95 7.82
CA THR A 316 -20.30 9.01 8.96
C THR A 316 -18.94 8.63 9.53
N THR A 317 -17.93 8.44 8.68
CA THR A 317 -16.62 7.92 9.11
C THR A 317 -15.61 9.04 9.39
N ILE A 318 -15.58 10.06 8.53
CA ILE A 318 -14.63 11.17 8.65
C ILE A 318 -15.16 12.20 9.65
N LEU A 319 -16.36 12.73 9.39
CA LEU A 319 -16.96 13.80 10.21
C LEU A 319 -17.67 13.26 11.46
N LYS A 320 -17.90 11.94 11.55
CA LYS A 320 -18.59 11.27 12.66
C LYS A 320 -19.96 11.88 12.97
N GLN A 321 -20.66 12.32 11.93
CA GLN A 321 -22.00 12.89 12.05
C GLN A 321 -23.07 11.79 11.92
N PRO A 322 -24.29 12.02 12.44
CA PRO A 322 -25.42 11.12 12.23
C PRO A 322 -25.72 10.89 10.74
N VAL A 323 -26.24 9.71 10.42
CA VAL A 323 -26.70 9.36 9.06
C VAL A 323 -27.76 10.36 8.59
N GLU A 324 -27.60 10.86 7.38
CA GLU A 324 -28.53 11.72 6.66
C GLU A 324 -28.86 11.08 5.31
N ARG A 325 -30.09 11.25 4.84
CA ARG A 325 -30.61 10.53 3.67
C ARG A 325 -30.86 11.43 2.46
N ASP A 326 -30.96 12.74 2.68
CA ASP A 326 -31.09 13.69 1.59
C ASP A 326 -29.71 13.98 0.95
N PRO A 327 -29.51 13.67 -0.35
CA PRO A 327 -28.20 13.86 -0.99
C PRO A 327 -27.70 15.31 -0.93
N GLY A 328 -28.59 16.29 -1.09
CA GLY A 328 -28.25 17.72 -1.01
C GLY A 328 -27.74 18.11 0.37
N LEU A 329 -28.46 17.70 1.43
CA LEU A 329 -28.06 17.95 2.81
C LEU A 329 -26.77 17.19 3.19
N VAL A 330 -26.57 15.96 2.70
CA VAL A 330 -25.32 15.22 2.92
C VAL A 330 -24.16 15.99 2.28
N LEU A 331 -24.30 16.41 1.02
CA LEU A 331 -23.25 17.16 0.32
C LEU A 331 -22.94 18.49 1.00
N GLU A 332 -23.96 19.23 1.46
CA GLU A 332 -23.79 20.47 2.22
C GLU A 332 -23.02 20.24 3.52
N ARG A 333 -23.42 19.21 4.31
CA ARG A 333 -22.73 18.87 5.56
C ARG A 333 -21.29 18.41 5.33
N VAL A 334 -21.04 17.66 4.26
CA VAL A 334 -19.69 17.24 3.89
C VAL A 334 -18.86 18.46 3.51
N ARG A 335 -19.35 19.35 2.64
CA ARG A 335 -18.66 20.60 2.26
C ARG A 335 -18.34 21.46 3.48
N ALA A 336 -19.30 21.67 4.36
CA ALA A 336 -19.11 22.46 5.58
C ALA A 336 -18.15 21.79 6.57
N GLY A 337 -18.22 20.45 6.70
CA GLY A 337 -17.39 19.68 7.61
C GLY A 337 -15.94 19.60 7.17
N THR A 338 -15.68 19.21 5.92
CA THR A 338 -14.31 19.10 5.38
C THR A 338 -13.66 20.47 5.23
N GLY A 339 -14.45 21.53 4.97
CA GLY A 339 -13.94 22.90 4.91
C GLY A 339 -13.25 23.37 6.19
N ARG A 340 -13.65 22.84 7.37
CA ARG A 340 -12.97 23.12 8.65
C ARG A 340 -11.58 22.50 8.74
N ASP A 341 -11.31 21.46 7.96
CA ASP A 341 -10.02 20.79 7.84
C ASP A 341 -9.19 21.35 6.66
N GLU A 342 -9.57 22.50 6.10
CA GLU A 342 -8.96 23.09 4.90
C GLU A 342 -9.03 22.16 3.67
N VAL A 343 -10.08 21.32 3.60
CA VAL A 343 -10.35 20.40 2.50
C VAL A 343 -11.62 20.82 1.76
N ALA A 344 -11.47 21.14 0.48
CA ALA A 344 -12.58 21.45 -0.41
C ALA A 344 -13.21 20.15 -0.94
N CYS A 345 -14.52 20.02 -0.75
CA CYS A 345 -15.33 19.02 -1.43
C CYS A 345 -15.86 19.61 -2.75
N LEU A 346 -15.44 18.99 -3.86
CA LEU A 346 -15.74 19.44 -5.22
C LEU A 346 -17.12 18.94 -5.68
N ASP A 347 -17.41 19.04 -6.98
CA ASP A 347 -18.71 18.67 -7.52
C ASP A 347 -18.82 17.15 -7.74
N PRO A 348 -19.99 16.53 -7.50
CA PRO A 348 -20.18 15.10 -7.70
C PRO A 348 -19.91 14.64 -9.12
N LEU A 349 -19.32 13.44 -9.25
CA LEU A 349 -18.94 12.86 -10.54
C LEU A 349 -20.13 12.42 -11.40
N GLY A 350 -21.33 12.29 -10.80
CA GLY A 350 -22.57 11.93 -11.49
C GLY A 350 -23.11 10.54 -11.16
N PHE A 351 -22.47 9.79 -10.27
CA PHE A 351 -22.94 8.48 -9.82
C PHE A 351 -22.80 8.31 -8.31
N GLU A 352 -23.57 7.33 -7.81
CA GLU A 352 -23.54 6.88 -6.43
C GLU A 352 -23.07 5.42 -6.37
N ASN A 353 -22.29 5.11 -5.34
CA ASN A 353 -21.88 3.75 -5.00
C ASN A 353 -22.25 3.42 -3.54
N THR A 354 -23.46 2.88 -3.37
CA THR A 354 -24.02 2.54 -2.06
C THR A 354 -23.81 1.08 -1.71
N PHE A 355 -23.96 0.75 -0.42
CA PHE A 355 -23.96 -0.65 0.00
C PHE A 355 -25.15 -1.40 -0.62
N ALA A 356 -24.84 -2.54 -1.22
CA ALA A 356 -25.79 -3.48 -1.77
C ALA A 356 -25.84 -4.73 -0.87
N ILE A 357 -27.01 -5.06 -0.32
CA ILE A 357 -27.20 -6.37 0.31
C ILE A 357 -27.46 -7.39 -0.79
N LEU A 358 -26.58 -8.39 -0.87
CA LEU A 358 -26.50 -9.33 -1.98
C LEU A 358 -26.99 -10.72 -1.57
N MET A 359 -27.69 -11.37 -2.48
CA MET A 359 -28.00 -12.80 -2.44
C MET A 359 -27.77 -13.43 -3.81
N LYS A 360 -27.54 -14.75 -3.85
CA LYS A 360 -27.57 -15.50 -5.11
C LYS A 360 -29.00 -15.48 -5.67
N ARG A 361 -29.17 -15.16 -6.96
CA ARG A 361 -30.50 -15.01 -7.60
C ARG A 361 -31.43 -16.19 -7.32
N GLU A 362 -30.95 -17.40 -7.63
CA GLU A 362 -31.69 -18.66 -7.40
C GLU A 362 -32.17 -18.81 -5.95
N ARG A 363 -31.35 -18.41 -4.97
CA ARG A 363 -31.69 -18.50 -3.54
C ARG A 363 -32.74 -17.47 -3.15
N ALA A 364 -32.58 -16.23 -3.63
CA ALA A 364 -33.53 -15.14 -3.38
C ALA A 364 -34.91 -15.44 -3.97
N GLU A 365 -34.96 -15.92 -5.22
CA GLU A 365 -36.21 -16.28 -5.91
C GLU A 365 -36.92 -17.45 -5.22
N ARG A 366 -36.19 -18.51 -4.84
CA ARG A 366 -36.77 -19.66 -4.12
C ARG A 366 -37.36 -19.29 -2.76
N LEU A 367 -36.79 -18.31 -2.08
CA LEU A 367 -37.29 -17.83 -0.78
C LEU A 367 -38.26 -16.65 -0.91
N GLY A 368 -38.50 -16.13 -2.12
CA GLY A 368 -39.35 -14.97 -2.34
C GLY A 368 -38.80 -13.66 -1.75
N ILE A 369 -37.47 -13.54 -1.60
CA ILE A 369 -36.80 -12.37 -1.00
C ILE A 369 -36.44 -11.39 -2.12
N ARG A 370 -36.96 -10.15 -2.04
CA ARG A 370 -36.63 -9.05 -2.99
C ARG A 370 -36.14 -7.79 -2.29
N ARG A 371 -36.59 -7.57 -1.06
CA ARG A 371 -36.24 -6.43 -0.21
C ARG A 371 -35.42 -6.88 0.99
N ILE A 372 -34.66 -5.95 1.58
CA ILE A 372 -33.93 -6.22 2.83
C ILE A 372 -34.91 -6.60 3.95
N SER A 373 -36.08 -5.96 4.03
CA SER A 373 -37.11 -6.33 5.02
C SER A 373 -37.60 -7.78 4.91
N ASP A 374 -37.56 -8.40 3.72
CA ASP A 374 -38.03 -9.77 3.52
C ASP A 374 -37.10 -10.79 4.20
N LEU A 375 -35.83 -10.42 4.51
CA LEU A 375 -34.88 -11.25 5.23
C LEU A 375 -35.39 -11.66 6.62
N ARG A 376 -36.25 -10.87 7.27
CA ARG A 376 -36.80 -11.15 8.60
C ARG A 376 -37.51 -12.51 8.68
N GLY A 377 -38.14 -12.94 7.59
CA GLY A 377 -38.85 -14.22 7.52
C GLY A 377 -37.93 -15.44 7.51
N HIS A 378 -36.67 -15.26 7.13
CA HIS A 378 -35.70 -16.36 6.91
C HIS A 378 -34.40 -16.22 7.69
N GLN A 379 -34.23 -15.14 8.45
CA GLN A 379 -32.98 -14.74 9.13
C GLN A 379 -32.32 -15.84 9.98
N ARG A 380 -33.08 -16.77 10.55
CA ARG A 380 -32.51 -17.87 11.36
C ARG A 380 -31.81 -18.94 10.53
N ASP A 381 -32.21 -19.10 9.27
CA ASP A 381 -31.71 -20.13 8.36
C ASP A 381 -30.67 -19.60 7.36
N LEU A 382 -30.53 -18.27 7.27
CA LEU A 382 -29.59 -17.62 6.36
C LEU A 382 -28.21 -17.48 7.01
N ARG A 383 -27.17 -17.86 6.27
CA ARG A 383 -25.77 -17.63 6.67
C ARG A 383 -25.32 -16.29 6.12
N ALA A 384 -25.12 -15.32 7.01
CA ALA A 384 -24.65 -14.01 6.64
C ALA A 384 -23.12 -13.91 6.73
N GLY A 385 -22.51 -13.09 5.88
CA GLY A 385 -21.11 -12.72 6.01
C GLY A 385 -20.84 -11.35 5.42
N PHE A 386 -19.94 -10.59 6.03
CA PHE A 386 -19.69 -9.20 5.67
C PHE A 386 -18.21 -8.85 5.73
N GLY A 387 -17.83 -7.77 5.06
CA GLY A 387 -16.46 -7.26 5.09
C GLY A 387 -16.13 -6.60 6.43
N PRO A 388 -14.85 -6.59 6.84
CA PRO A 388 -14.41 -5.93 8.08
C PRO A 388 -14.88 -4.47 8.18
N GLU A 389 -14.87 -3.72 7.08
CA GLU A 389 -15.37 -2.34 7.08
C GLU A 389 -16.86 -2.27 7.41
N PHE A 390 -17.70 -3.05 6.71
CA PHE A 390 -19.14 -3.10 6.97
C PHE A 390 -19.46 -3.60 8.39
N MET A 391 -18.65 -4.50 8.95
CA MET A 391 -18.81 -5.00 10.32
C MET A 391 -18.59 -3.92 11.38
N ASN A 392 -17.63 -3.01 11.15
CA ASN A 392 -17.17 -2.05 12.15
C ASN A 392 -17.79 -0.66 12.02
N ARG A 393 -18.47 -0.38 10.91
CA ARG A 393 -19.09 0.92 10.64
C ARG A 393 -20.42 1.15 11.38
N PRO A 394 -20.71 2.39 11.81
CA PRO A 394 -22.01 2.73 12.42
C PRO A 394 -23.20 2.51 11.48
N ASP A 395 -23.01 2.82 10.19
CA ASP A 395 -23.96 2.61 9.09
C ASP A 395 -23.85 1.20 8.47
N GLY A 396 -23.11 0.29 9.11
CA GLY A 396 -22.86 -1.07 8.64
C GLY A 396 -23.75 -2.14 9.31
N TYR A 397 -23.17 -3.31 9.59
CA TYR A 397 -23.91 -4.51 10.03
C TYR A 397 -24.79 -4.27 11.26
N ARG A 398 -24.23 -3.70 12.33
CA ARG A 398 -24.99 -3.49 13.57
C ARG A 398 -26.16 -2.53 13.37
N GLY A 399 -25.96 -1.45 12.62
CA GLY A 399 -27.01 -0.49 12.34
C GLY A 399 -28.07 -1.06 11.39
N LEU A 400 -27.68 -1.87 10.40
CA LEU A 400 -28.59 -2.59 9.52
C LEU A 400 -29.53 -3.52 10.31
N LEU A 401 -28.97 -4.30 11.25
CA LEU A 401 -29.78 -5.18 12.11
C LEU A 401 -30.82 -4.39 12.90
N GLN A 402 -30.45 -3.24 13.45
CA GLN A 402 -31.36 -2.40 14.23
C GLN A 402 -32.43 -1.77 13.34
N ALA A 403 -32.04 -1.20 12.19
CA ALA A 403 -32.95 -0.53 11.27
C ALA A 403 -34.00 -1.47 10.68
N TYR A 404 -33.64 -2.74 10.44
CA TYR A 404 -34.51 -3.74 9.86
C TYR A 404 -35.09 -4.75 10.86
N GLY A 405 -34.68 -4.70 12.13
CA GLY A 405 -35.09 -5.67 13.15
C GLY A 405 -34.65 -7.10 12.81
N LEU A 406 -33.41 -7.24 12.31
CA LEU A 406 -32.83 -8.52 11.91
C LEU A 406 -32.04 -9.17 13.04
N SER A 407 -32.05 -10.51 13.08
CA SER A 407 -31.28 -11.34 14.00
C SER A 407 -30.98 -12.68 13.33
N PHE A 408 -29.75 -12.81 12.81
CA PHE A 408 -29.31 -14.03 12.15
C PHE A 408 -29.13 -15.19 13.15
N GLY A 409 -29.43 -16.41 12.71
CA GLY A 409 -29.33 -17.61 13.57
C GLY A 409 -27.89 -18.00 13.94
N GLN A 410 -26.92 -17.54 13.16
CA GLN A 410 -25.50 -17.73 13.38
C GLN A 410 -24.80 -16.37 13.36
N ALA A 411 -23.65 -16.27 14.05
CA ALA A 411 -22.79 -15.11 13.93
C ALA A 411 -22.35 -14.95 12.46
N PRO A 412 -22.34 -13.73 11.92
CA PRO A 412 -21.91 -13.51 10.55
C PRO A 412 -20.43 -13.85 10.41
N ARG A 413 -20.05 -14.39 9.24
CA ARG A 413 -18.63 -14.59 8.92
C ARG A 413 -18.02 -13.27 8.46
N GLU A 414 -16.91 -12.88 9.08
CA GLU A 414 -16.11 -11.76 8.59
C GLU A 414 -15.13 -12.28 7.54
N LEU A 415 -15.23 -11.79 6.31
CA LEU A 415 -14.41 -12.22 5.17
C LEU A 415 -14.03 -11.00 4.33
N ASP A 416 -12.84 -11.02 3.72
CA ASP A 416 -12.46 -10.04 2.71
C ASP A 416 -13.46 -10.02 1.55
N ARG A 417 -13.63 -8.85 0.91
CA ARG A 417 -14.62 -8.61 -0.15
C ARG A 417 -14.58 -9.69 -1.23
N ASN A 418 -13.39 -10.08 -1.67
CA ASN A 418 -13.22 -11.10 -2.72
C ASN A 418 -13.68 -12.50 -2.27
N LEU A 419 -13.43 -12.86 -1.01
CA LEU A 419 -13.87 -14.13 -0.43
C LEU A 419 -15.38 -14.14 -0.17
N LEU A 420 -16.01 -12.99 0.12
CA LEU A 420 -17.46 -12.87 0.27
C LEU A 420 -18.20 -13.28 -1.02
N TYR A 421 -17.81 -12.69 -2.17
CA TYR A 421 -18.44 -13.02 -3.45
C TYR A 421 -18.27 -14.51 -3.78
N GLN A 422 -17.08 -15.09 -3.56
CA GLN A 422 -16.86 -16.52 -3.76
C GLN A 422 -17.71 -17.38 -2.82
N ALA A 423 -17.81 -16.99 -1.55
CA ALA A 423 -18.58 -17.72 -0.55
C ALA A 423 -20.08 -17.73 -0.85
N ILE A 424 -20.65 -16.63 -1.38
CA ILE A 424 -22.04 -16.57 -1.86
C ILE A 424 -22.23 -17.48 -3.08
N VAL A 425 -21.34 -17.38 -4.08
CA VAL A 425 -21.43 -18.18 -5.31
C VAL A 425 -21.40 -19.68 -5.03
N GLN A 426 -20.50 -20.10 -4.13
CA GLN A 426 -20.36 -21.47 -3.66
C GLN A 426 -21.48 -21.93 -2.72
N GLY A 427 -22.38 -21.02 -2.30
CA GLY A 427 -23.49 -21.32 -1.40
C GLY A 427 -23.08 -21.59 0.04
N SER A 428 -21.89 -21.16 0.46
CA SER A 428 -21.43 -21.21 1.86
C SER A 428 -21.92 -19.99 2.67
N LEU A 429 -22.27 -18.90 1.97
CA LEU A 429 -23.03 -17.75 2.47
C LEU A 429 -24.30 -17.58 1.64
N ASP A 430 -25.35 -17.06 2.28
CA ASP A 430 -26.63 -16.73 1.65
C ASP A 430 -26.81 -15.21 1.49
N VAL A 431 -26.27 -14.41 2.42
CA VAL A 431 -26.39 -12.95 2.44
C VAL A 431 -25.01 -12.32 2.65
N ALA A 432 -24.68 -11.29 1.87
CA ALA A 432 -23.52 -10.44 2.14
C ALA A 432 -23.78 -8.97 1.82
N ALA A 433 -22.84 -8.10 2.18
CA ALA A 433 -22.78 -6.73 1.68
C ALA A 433 -21.71 -6.63 0.58
N GLY A 434 -22.05 -5.94 -0.51
CA GLY A 434 -21.13 -5.51 -1.55
C GLY A 434 -21.43 -4.07 -1.96
N ASP A 435 -20.87 -3.64 -3.07
CA ASP A 435 -20.95 -2.26 -3.58
C ASP A 435 -21.88 -2.22 -4.81
N SER A 436 -22.77 -1.22 -4.92
CA SER A 436 -23.80 -1.19 -5.98
C SER A 436 -23.25 -1.02 -7.40
N THR A 437 -22.01 -0.55 -7.53
CA THR A 437 -21.29 -0.43 -8.81
C THR A 437 -20.34 -1.61 -9.09
N ASP A 438 -20.31 -2.64 -8.24
CA ASP A 438 -19.42 -3.79 -8.42
C ASP A 438 -19.85 -4.65 -9.63
N GLY A 439 -18.94 -4.83 -10.58
CA GLY A 439 -19.21 -5.60 -11.81
C GLY A 439 -19.57 -7.06 -11.52
N ARG A 440 -19.05 -7.61 -10.42
CA ARG A 440 -19.22 -9.02 -10.05
C ARG A 440 -20.64 -9.39 -9.67
N ILE A 441 -21.48 -8.42 -9.29
CA ILE A 441 -22.91 -8.66 -9.04
C ILE A 441 -23.55 -9.28 -10.28
N ALA A 442 -23.28 -8.72 -11.46
CA ALA A 442 -23.79 -9.24 -12.72
C ALA A 442 -23.07 -10.53 -13.14
N ALA A 443 -21.73 -10.58 -13.01
CA ALA A 443 -20.94 -11.73 -13.44
C ALA A 443 -21.26 -13.03 -12.69
N PHE A 444 -21.64 -12.91 -11.41
CA PHE A 444 -21.93 -14.04 -10.53
C PHE A 444 -23.42 -14.31 -10.32
N ASP A 445 -24.28 -13.69 -11.14
CA ASP A 445 -25.74 -13.80 -11.06
C ASP A 445 -26.28 -13.57 -9.64
N LEU A 446 -25.80 -12.50 -9.02
CA LEU A 446 -26.27 -12.02 -7.73
C LEU A 446 -27.38 -10.99 -7.92
N VAL A 447 -28.27 -10.90 -6.94
CA VAL A 447 -29.28 -9.86 -6.84
C VAL A 447 -28.93 -8.92 -5.69
N GLN A 448 -29.06 -7.62 -5.97
CA GLN A 448 -29.12 -6.60 -4.93
C GLN A 448 -30.56 -6.55 -4.41
N LEU A 449 -30.71 -6.70 -3.10
CA LEU A 449 -31.99 -6.51 -2.44
C LEU A 449 -32.32 -5.02 -2.36
N GLU A 450 -33.58 -4.68 -2.57
CA GLU A 450 -34.08 -3.31 -2.43
C GLU A 450 -33.99 -2.86 -0.96
N ASP A 451 -33.32 -1.72 -0.72
CA ASP A 451 -33.27 -1.03 0.57
C ASP A 451 -34.59 -0.27 0.81
N ASP A 452 -35.65 -1.02 1.12
CA ASP A 452 -37.03 -0.52 1.22
C ASP A 452 -37.26 0.51 2.34
N ARG A 453 -36.32 0.63 3.28
CA ARG A 453 -36.33 1.64 4.35
C ARG A 453 -35.36 2.80 4.10
N ARG A 454 -34.64 2.81 2.97
CA ARG A 454 -33.59 3.81 2.64
C ARG A 454 -32.63 3.99 3.82
N TYR A 455 -32.12 2.88 4.34
CA TYR A 455 -31.26 2.86 5.50
C TYR A 455 -29.89 3.48 5.20
N PHE A 456 -29.32 3.14 4.05
CA PHE A 456 -27.99 3.62 3.67
C PHE A 456 -28.04 5.12 3.29
N PRO A 457 -27.04 5.93 3.72
CA PRO A 457 -26.92 7.29 3.25
C PRO A 457 -26.58 7.30 1.74
N PRO A 458 -26.79 8.43 1.05
CA PRO A 458 -26.32 8.59 -0.31
C PRO A 458 -24.78 8.59 -0.34
N TYR A 459 -24.20 7.84 -1.26
CA TYR A 459 -22.75 7.72 -1.46
C TYR A 459 -22.32 8.27 -2.83
N GLU A 460 -22.60 9.56 -3.07
CA GLU A 460 -22.15 10.22 -4.28
C GLU A 460 -20.63 10.31 -4.30
N ALA A 461 -20.02 9.95 -5.43
CA ALA A 461 -18.58 10.09 -5.63
C ALA A 461 -18.22 11.57 -5.82
N VAL A 462 -17.32 12.11 -4.98
CA VAL A 462 -16.88 13.50 -4.98
C VAL A 462 -15.35 13.58 -4.90
N PRO A 463 -14.69 14.44 -5.70
CA PRO A 463 -13.30 14.75 -5.44
C PRO A 463 -13.16 15.60 -4.17
N LEU A 464 -12.25 15.20 -3.28
CA LEU A 464 -11.77 16.03 -2.18
C LEU A 464 -10.38 16.53 -2.53
N ALA A 465 -10.14 17.83 -2.35
CA ALA A 465 -8.86 18.47 -2.65
C ALA A 465 -8.47 19.46 -1.55
N ARG A 466 -7.17 19.58 -1.29
CA ARG A 466 -6.63 20.50 -0.28
C ARG A 466 -6.85 21.94 -0.74
N ALA A 467 -7.49 22.76 0.08
CA ALA A 467 -7.87 24.14 -0.27
C ALA A 467 -6.65 24.96 -0.71
N LYS A 468 -5.56 24.87 0.06
CA LYS A 468 -4.28 25.50 -0.26
C LYS A 468 -3.74 25.12 -1.64
N THR A 469 -3.82 23.85 -2.06
CA THR A 469 -3.35 23.43 -3.39
C THR A 469 -4.19 24.04 -4.51
N LEU A 470 -5.51 24.13 -4.30
CA LEU A 470 -6.42 24.77 -5.26
C LEU A 470 -6.17 26.27 -5.39
N GLU A 471 -5.71 26.92 -4.32
CA GLU A 471 -5.33 28.35 -4.32
C GLU A 471 -3.96 28.58 -4.97
N GLU A 472 -2.99 27.70 -4.73
CA GLU A 472 -1.63 27.78 -5.28
C GLU A 472 -1.56 27.53 -6.80
N HIS A 473 -2.51 26.75 -7.33
CA HIS A 473 -2.49 26.31 -8.73
C HIS A 473 -3.78 26.68 -9.47
N ALA A 474 -3.72 27.78 -10.22
CA ALA A 474 -4.80 28.22 -11.10
C ALA A 474 -5.20 27.10 -12.09
N GLY A 475 -6.49 26.94 -12.33
CA GLY A 475 -7.03 25.89 -13.23
C GLY A 475 -7.14 24.49 -12.60
N LEU A 476 -6.50 24.20 -11.46
CA LEU A 476 -6.58 22.88 -10.83
C LEU A 476 -8.02 22.50 -10.45
N ARG A 477 -8.77 23.44 -9.87
CA ARG A 477 -10.19 23.23 -9.52
C ARG A 477 -11.01 22.86 -10.76
N GLU A 478 -10.82 23.58 -11.86
CA GLU A 478 -11.54 23.36 -13.12
C GLU A 478 -11.16 22.00 -13.73
N ALA A 479 -9.88 21.63 -13.67
CA ALA A 479 -9.40 20.34 -14.15
C ALA A 479 -10.02 19.17 -13.37
N LEU A 480 -10.07 19.25 -12.04
CA LEU A 480 -10.68 18.21 -11.19
C LEU A 480 -12.21 18.14 -11.37
N ASN A 481 -12.88 19.30 -11.52
CA ASN A 481 -14.31 19.37 -11.80
C ASN A 481 -14.69 18.98 -13.23
N ALA A 482 -13.75 18.73 -14.13
CA ALA A 482 -14.06 18.32 -15.50
C ALA A 482 -14.80 16.96 -15.56
N LEU A 483 -14.76 16.15 -14.49
CA LEU A 483 -15.56 14.91 -14.36
C LEU A 483 -16.94 15.12 -13.73
N ALA A 484 -17.27 16.34 -13.30
CA ALA A 484 -18.55 16.58 -12.64
C ALA A 484 -19.72 16.21 -13.57
N GLY A 485 -20.60 15.32 -13.09
CA GLY A 485 -21.70 14.76 -13.89
C GLY A 485 -21.30 13.92 -15.11
N ALA A 486 -20.02 13.61 -15.31
CA ALA A 486 -19.55 12.91 -16.50
C ALA A 486 -19.73 11.39 -16.43
N ILE A 487 -19.83 10.82 -15.23
CA ILE A 487 -19.88 9.36 -15.01
C ILE A 487 -21.21 9.00 -14.37
N ASP A 488 -22.04 8.23 -15.06
CA ASP A 488 -23.24 7.63 -14.49
C ASP A 488 -22.96 6.22 -13.94
N ALA A 489 -23.88 5.68 -13.12
CA ALA A 489 -23.68 4.37 -12.49
C ALA A 489 -23.53 3.21 -13.51
N PRO A 490 -24.28 3.15 -14.64
CA PRO A 490 -24.02 2.18 -15.71
C PRO A 490 -22.61 2.27 -16.31
N ALA A 491 -22.12 3.47 -16.61
CA ALA A 491 -20.77 3.67 -17.12
C ALA A 491 -19.73 3.20 -16.10
N MET A 492 -19.87 3.57 -14.83
CA MET A 492 -18.93 3.15 -13.78
C MET A 492 -18.88 1.63 -13.62
N ARG A 493 -20.05 0.94 -13.62
CA ARG A 493 -20.11 -0.53 -13.65
C ARG A 493 -19.37 -1.13 -14.85
N GLY A 494 -19.50 -0.51 -16.02
CA GLY A 494 -18.79 -0.92 -17.24
C GLY A 494 -17.26 -0.76 -17.10
N LEU A 495 -16.79 0.32 -16.51
CA LEU A 495 -15.37 0.56 -16.23
C LEU A 495 -14.82 -0.45 -15.21
N ASN A 496 -15.53 -0.69 -14.11
CA ASN A 496 -15.17 -1.69 -13.11
C ASN A 496 -15.05 -3.09 -13.73
N ARG A 497 -16.04 -3.49 -14.55
CA ARG A 497 -16.01 -4.78 -15.27
C ARG A 497 -14.75 -4.96 -16.12
N GLN A 498 -14.31 -3.91 -16.81
CA GLN A 498 -13.11 -3.99 -17.65
C GLN A 498 -11.85 -4.33 -16.83
N VAL A 499 -11.76 -3.85 -15.59
CA VAL A 499 -10.62 -4.14 -14.70
C VAL A 499 -10.81 -5.47 -13.97
N ASP A 500 -11.97 -5.68 -13.35
CA ASP A 500 -12.22 -6.81 -12.46
C ASP A 500 -12.37 -8.14 -13.21
N GLU A 501 -13.13 -8.13 -14.30
CA GLU A 501 -13.43 -9.34 -15.08
C GLU A 501 -12.50 -9.47 -16.29
N HIS A 502 -12.33 -8.38 -17.06
CA HIS A 502 -11.55 -8.43 -18.29
C HIS A 502 -10.05 -8.19 -18.06
N ARG A 503 -9.65 -7.90 -16.81
CA ARG A 503 -8.24 -7.78 -16.39
C ARG A 503 -7.47 -6.71 -17.17
N LYS A 504 -8.15 -5.68 -17.66
CA LYS A 504 -7.50 -4.49 -18.25
C LYS A 504 -6.81 -3.69 -17.17
N ARG A 505 -5.77 -2.94 -17.55
CA ARG A 505 -5.09 -2.04 -16.63
C ARG A 505 -6.00 -0.84 -16.30
N PRO A 506 -6.13 -0.45 -15.02
CA PRO A 506 -6.94 0.70 -14.62
C PRO A 506 -6.56 1.99 -15.36
N GLU A 507 -5.26 2.22 -15.59
CA GLU A 507 -4.78 3.37 -16.36
C GLU A 507 -5.34 3.39 -17.80
N ASP A 508 -5.38 2.25 -18.47
CA ASP A 508 -5.85 2.18 -19.86
C ASP A 508 -7.36 2.38 -19.94
N VAL A 509 -8.09 1.88 -18.93
CA VAL A 509 -9.55 2.05 -18.81
C VAL A 509 -9.90 3.50 -18.53
N ALA A 510 -9.16 4.17 -17.62
CA ALA A 510 -9.32 5.58 -17.33
C ALA A 510 -9.06 6.44 -18.57
N HIS A 511 -7.92 6.23 -19.23
CA HIS A 511 -7.54 6.95 -20.44
C HIS A 511 -8.58 6.81 -21.56
N ALA A 512 -8.99 5.57 -21.86
CA ALA A 512 -9.95 5.30 -22.92
C ALA A 512 -11.28 6.03 -22.67
N PHE A 513 -11.77 6.03 -21.42
CA PHE A 513 -13.00 6.74 -21.06
C PHE A 513 -12.86 8.26 -21.22
N LEU A 514 -11.75 8.85 -20.78
CA LEU A 514 -11.51 10.29 -20.90
C LEU A 514 -11.45 10.73 -22.37
N VAL A 515 -10.82 9.93 -23.23
CA VAL A 515 -10.78 10.18 -24.69
C VAL A 515 -12.17 10.03 -25.30
N GLU A 516 -12.91 8.96 -24.97
CA GLU A 516 -14.27 8.72 -25.48
C GLU A 516 -15.23 9.85 -25.12
N ARG A 517 -15.11 10.41 -23.91
CA ARG A 517 -15.91 11.56 -23.46
C ARG A 517 -15.39 12.91 -23.96
N GLY A 518 -14.32 12.94 -24.75
CA GLY A 518 -13.72 14.17 -25.26
C GLY A 518 -13.12 15.07 -24.17
N LEU A 519 -12.81 14.50 -23.01
CA LEU A 519 -12.29 15.25 -21.87
C LEU A 519 -10.77 15.49 -21.97
N ILE A 520 -10.07 14.64 -22.72
CA ILE A 520 -8.65 14.77 -23.11
C ILE A 520 -8.45 14.44 -24.60
N PRO A 521 -7.37 14.93 -25.24
CA PRO A 521 -7.03 14.57 -26.62
C PRO A 521 -6.63 13.10 -26.79
N SER A 522 -6.85 12.53 -27.98
CA SER A 522 -6.50 11.13 -28.29
C SER A 522 -5.00 10.84 -28.45
N SER A 523 -4.14 11.87 -28.50
CA SER A 523 -2.71 11.75 -28.87
C SER A 523 -1.73 11.82 -27.68
N GLY A 524 -2.14 11.42 -26.47
CA GLY A 524 -1.44 11.75 -25.22
C GLY A 524 -0.37 10.79 -24.68
N ARG A 525 -0.10 9.63 -25.28
CA ARG A 525 0.91 8.70 -24.74
C ARG A 525 2.23 8.82 -25.53
N THR A 526 3.17 9.59 -25.02
CA THR A 526 4.59 9.36 -25.36
C THR A 526 5.05 8.12 -24.59
N ASP A 527 5.42 7.09 -25.35
CA ASP A 527 5.87 5.75 -24.89
C ASP A 527 6.96 5.75 -23.81
#